data_AF-A0A7J6NZZ6-F1
#
_entry.id   AF-A0A7J6NZZ6-F1
#
_cell.length_a   1.000
_cell.length_b   1.000
_cell.length_c   1.000
_cell.angle_alpha   90.00
_cell.angle_beta   90.00
_cell.angle_gamma   90.00
#
_symmetry.space_group_name_H-M   'P 1'
#
loop_
_entity.id
_entity.type
_entity.pdbx_description
1 polymer ?
#
loop_
_entity_poly.entity_id
_entity_poly.type
_entity_poly.pdbx_seq_one_letter_code
_entity_poly.pdbx_strand_id
1 'polypeptide(L)'
;MFAFLCHHNFFQVAEEMPKVSIRKLNFVSVSAVTTGLVIFLPTMILPYMTYGEDVGANFLTSMPVSDVPIKIAYVAAALSVSFSLPLTIHPSRRSVELLIYHGKPPTCDKAESRLRFITTTVMLLCVVLLSFVVTSLGTVFEFVGLICGNLLCFVMPSYLYCKVFYSDRHTMAGWKRW
;
A
#
# COMPACT_ATOMS: atom_id res chain seq x y z
N MET A 1 -5.62 -9.58 5.77
CA MET A 1 -5.44 -9.11 4.38
C MET A 1 -4.51 -7.91 4.29
N PHE A 2 -4.75 -6.86 5.10
CA PHE A 2 -3.93 -5.64 5.13
C PHE A 2 -2.41 -5.89 5.23
N ALA A 3 -1.98 -6.78 6.13
CA ALA A 3 -0.57 -7.10 6.35
C ALA A 3 0.18 -7.60 5.09
N PHE A 4 -0.52 -8.18 4.11
CA PHE A 4 0.09 -8.71 2.88
C PHE A 4 -0.09 -7.79 1.66
N LEU A 5 -0.56 -6.55 1.85
CA LEU A 5 -0.74 -5.58 0.77
C LEU A 5 0.59 -4.94 0.34
N CYS A 6 1.32 -5.61 -0.54
CA CYS A 6 2.56 -5.10 -1.15
C CYS A 6 2.37 -4.53 -2.57
N HIS A 7 1.13 -4.54 -3.08
CA HIS A 7 0.79 -4.23 -4.48
C HIS A 7 1.23 -2.84 -4.95
N HIS A 8 1.22 -1.83 -4.07
CA HIS A 8 1.59 -0.46 -4.44
C HIS A 8 3.08 -0.31 -4.79
N ASN A 9 3.95 -1.15 -4.21
CA ASN A 9 5.39 -1.14 -4.48
C ASN A 9 5.77 -2.02 -5.67
N PHE A 10 4.86 -2.86 -6.16
CA PHE A 10 5.14 -3.81 -7.24
C PHE A 10 5.64 -3.13 -8.51
N PHE A 11 5.05 -2.00 -8.90
CA PHE A 11 5.44 -1.26 -10.09
C PHE A 11 6.83 -0.63 -9.98
N GLN A 12 7.16 -0.04 -8.83
CA GLN A 12 8.51 0.51 -8.59
C GLN A 12 9.56 -0.59 -8.66
N VAL A 13 9.31 -1.72 -8.01
CA VAL A 13 10.20 -2.88 -8.03
C VAL A 13 10.35 -3.46 -9.45
N ALA A 14 9.29 -3.41 -10.28
CA ALA A 14 9.37 -3.83 -11.67
C ALA A 14 10.19 -2.85 -12.54
N GLU A 15 10.04 -1.53 -12.35
CA GLU A 15 10.79 -0.52 -13.08
C GLU A 15 12.30 -0.56 -12.76
N GLU A 16 12.67 -0.87 -11.50
CA GLU A 16 14.06 -0.98 -11.05
C GLU A 16 14.75 -2.29 -11.48
N MET A 17 14.00 -3.30 -11.96
CA MET A 17 14.57 -4.60 -12.29
C MET A 17 15.22 -4.65 -13.69
N PRO A 18 16.50 -5.05 -13.80
CA PRO A 18 17.15 -5.21 -15.09
C PRO A 18 16.59 -6.42 -15.85
N LYS A 19 16.06 -6.17 -17.05
CA LYS A 19 15.43 -7.18 -17.93
C LYS A 19 14.26 -7.88 -17.22
N VAL A 20 13.18 -7.12 -17.04
CA VAL A 20 11.92 -7.57 -16.43
C VAL A 20 11.38 -8.79 -17.17
N SER A 21 11.05 -9.83 -16.40
CA SER A 21 10.41 -11.06 -16.90
C SER A 21 9.39 -11.53 -15.88
N ILE A 22 8.27 -12.08 -16.36
CA ILE A 22 7.18 -12.59 -15.52
C ILE A 22 7.69 -13.63 -14.51
N ARG A 23 8.63 -14.50 -14.92
CA ARG A 23 9.22 -15.52 -14.02
C ARG A 23 10.00 -14.89 -12.87
N LYS A 24 10.79 -13.84 -13.15
CA LYS A 24 11.57 -13.13 -12.14
C LYS A 24 10.67 -12.34 -11.19
N LEU A 25 9.68 -11.63 -11.73
CA LEU A 25 8.69 -10.90 -10.94
C LEU A 25 7.92 -11.84 -10.01
N ASN A 26 7.47 -12.99 -10.51
CA ASN A 26 6.77 -13.98 -9.68
C ASN A 26 7.68 -14.53 -8.58
N PHE A 27 8.95 -14.83 -8.88
CA PHE A 27 9.92 -15.26 -7.87
C PHE A 27 10.11 -14.20 -6.77
N VAL A 28 10.30 -12.92 -7.15
CA VAL A 28 10.45 -11.82 -6.19
C VAL A 28 9.18 -11.67 -5.35
N SER A 29 7.99 -11.66 -5.96
CA SER A 29 6.72 -11.56 -5.24
C SER A 29 6.48 -12.71 -4.27
N VAL A 30 6.69 -13.95 -4.69
CA VAL A 30 6.55 -15.13 -3.81
C VAL A 30 7.56 -15.05 -2.68
N SER A 31 8.84 -14.74 -2.96
CA SER A 31 9.87 -14.63 -1.94
C SER A 31 9.57 -13.55 -0.89
N ALA A 32 9.02 -12.41 -1.31
CA ALA A 32 8.62 -11.32 -0.42
C ALA A 32 7.46 -11.74 0.50
N VAL A 33 6.42 -12.38 -0.06
CA VAL A 33 5.27 -12.87 0.73
C VAL A 33 5.69 -13.97 1.71
N THR A 34 6.52 -14.92 1.27
CA THR A 34 7.04 -15.99 2.13
C THR A 34 7.89 -15.42 3.26
N THR A 35 8.78 -14.47 2.97
CA THR A 35 9.60 -13.82 4.01
C THR A 35 8.72 -13.06 4.99
N GLY A 36 7.69 -12.35 4.50
CA GLY A 36 6.72 -11.67 5.34
C GLY A 36 5.94 -12.62 6.26
N LEU A 37 5.53 -13.79 5.75
CA LEU A 37 4.89 -14.84 6.56
C LEU A 37 5.80 -15.33 7.69
N VAL A 38 7.07 -15.61 7.39
CA VAL A 38 8.06 -16.09 8.37
C VAL A 38 8.28 -15.05 9.48
N ILE A 39 8.27 -13.76 9.15
CA ILE A 39 8.44 -12.68 10.15
C ILE A 39 7.15 -12.46 10.94
N PHE A 40 5.98 -12.44 10.27
CA PHE A 40 4.72 -12.12 10.93
C PHE A 40 4.21 -13.22 11.86
N LEU A 41 4.45 -14.50 11.55
CA LEU A 41 3.98 -15.61 12.37
C LEU A 41 4.49 -15.52 13.83
N PRO A 42 5.79 -15.43 14.12
CA PRO A 42 6.28 -15.24 15.49
C PRO A 42 5.77 -13.96 16.14
N THR A 43 5.69 -12.84 15.39
CA THR A 43 5.22 -11.56 15.94
C THR A 43 3.75 -11.57 16.35
N MET A 44 2.94 -12.47 15.80
CA MET A 44 1.55 -12.67 16.19
C MET A 44 1.40 -13.72 17.30
N ILE A 45 2.17 -14.81 17.23
CA ILE A 45 2.05 -15.94 18.17
C ILE A 45 2.63 -15.58 19.54
N LEU A 46 3.80 -14.94 19.61
CA LEU A 46 4.48 -14.69 20.89
C LEU A 46 3.71 -13.74 21.82
N PRO A 47 3.18 -12.59 21.35
CA PRO A 47 2.37 -11.72 22.21
C PRO A 47 1.08 -12.41 22.66
N TYR A 48 0.44 -13.18 21.77
CA TYR A 48 -0.78 -13.94 22.12
C TYR A 48 -0.52 -15.00 23.20
N MET A 49 0.61 -15.72 23.13
CA MET A 49 0.99 -16.66 24.19
C MET A 49 1.32 -15.98 25.52
N THR A 50 1.75 -14.72 25.50
CA THR A 50 2.20 -13.99 26.71
C THR A 50 1.05 -13.31 27.45
N TYR A 51 0.11 -12.71 26.71
CA TYR A 51 -0.98 -11.90 27.25
C TYR A 51 -2.37 -12.53 27.04
N GLY A 52 -2.46 -13.65 26.33
CA GLY A 52 -3.70 -14.39 26.11
C GLY A 52 -4.76 -13.55 25.39
N GLU A 53 -5.97 -13.51 25.96
CA GLU A 53 -7.12 -12.79 25.41
C GLU A 53 -7.07 -11.27 25.62
N ASP A 54 -6.18 -10.75 26.48
CA ASP A 54 -6.06 -9.32 26.80
C ASP A 54 -5.12 -8.55 25.84
N VAL A 55 -4.78 -9.12 24.68
CA VAL A 55 -3.98 -8.44 23.64
C VAL A 55 -4.85 -7.44 22.89
N GLY A 56 -4.59 -6.15 23.10
CA GLY A 56 -5.23 -5.09 22.33
C GLY A 56 -4.75 -5.06 20.87
N ALA A 57 -5.51 -4.37 20.00
CA ALA A 57 -5.15 -4.21 18.58
C ALA A 57 -3.75 -3.61 18.35
N ASN A 58 -3.26 -2.82 19.31
CA ASN A 58 -1.85 -2.46 19.40
C ASN A 58 -1.23 -3.26 20.56
N PHE A 59 -0.48 -4.32 20.27
CA PHE A 59 0.10 -5.16 21.31
C PHE A 59 1.08 -4.38 22.21
N LEU A 60 1.66 -3.26 21.74
CA LEU A 60 2.54 -2.41 22.55
C LEU A 60 1.79 -1.71 23.70
N THR A 61 0.47 -1.50 23.59
CA THR A 61 -0.33 -0.84 24.66
C THR A 61 -0.66 -1.80 25.80
N SER A 62 -0.63 -3.11 25.54
CA SER A 62 -0.83 -4.13 26.58
C SER A 62 0.44 -4.37 27.42
N MET A 63 1.59 -3.81 27.04
CA MET A 63 2.85 -3.98 27.76
C MET A 63 3.13 -2.81 28.73
N PRO A 64 3.70 -3.07 29.92
CA PRO A 64 3.97 -2.02 30.90
C PRO A 64 5.04 -1.04 30.40
N VAL A 65 4.69 0.24 30.27
CA VAL A 65 5.59 1.30 29.79
C VAL A 65 6.75 1.63 30.75
N SER A 66 6.89 0.92 31.88
CA SER A 66 8.02 1.06 32.80
C SER A 66 9.33 0.67 32.14
N ASP A 67 9.29 -0.34 31.27
CA ASP A 67 10.51 -0.99 30.81
C ASP A 67 11.14 -0.23 29.64
N VAL A 68 12.45 -0.02 29.75
CA VAL A 68 13.28 0.63 28.72
C VAL A 68 13.09 0.02 27.31
N PRO A 69 13.05 -1.31 27.10
CA PRO A 69 12.86 -1.88 25.76
C PRO A 69 11.52 -1.48 25.13
N ILE A 70 10.45 -1.34 25.91
CA ILE A 70 9.12 -0.96 25.41
C ILE A 70 9.14 0.50 24.96
N LYS A 71 9.77 1.39 25.74
CA LYS A 71 9.95 2.81 25.34
C LYS A 71 10.72 2.94 24.03
N ILE A 72 11.79 2.16 23.85
CA ILE A 72 12.56 2.11 22.60
C ILE A 72 11.67 1.64 21.44
N ALA A 73 10.85 0.60 21.65
CA ALA A 73 9.93 0.11 20.63
C ALA A 73 8.90 1.18 20.21
N TYR A 74 8.36 1.96 21.14
CA TYR A 74 7.47 3.08 20.82
C TYR A 74 8.15 4.16 19.97
N VAL A 75 9.37 4.55 20.33
CA VAL A 75 10.13 5.54 19.55
C VAL A 75 10.46 4.99 18.16
N ALA A 76 10.88 3.73 18.06
CA ALA A 76 11.18 3.08 16.79
C ALA A 76 9.93 2.97 15.88
N ALA A 77 8.77 2.64 16.46
CA ALA A 77 7.50 2.60 15.74
C ALA A 77 7.06 4.00 15.28
N ALA A 78 7.23 5.02 16.12
CA ALA A 78 6.93 6.40 15.73
C ALA A 78 7.83 6.85 14.56
N LEU A 79 9.15 6.61 14.66
CA LEU A 79 10.10 6.92 13.59
C LEU A 79 9.78 6.17 12.30
N SER A 80 9.49 4.86 12.37
CA SER A 80 9.18 4.06 11.19
C SER A 80 7.95 4.60 10.46
N VAL A 81 6.90 4.98 11.20
CA VAL A 81 5.71 5.62 10.62
C VAL A 81 6.03 6.99 10.06
N SER A 82 6.79 7.83 10.77
CA SER A 82 7.20 9.16 10.30
C SER A 82 7.98 9.10 8.99
N PHE A 83 8.86 8.11 8.79
CA PHE A 83 9.56 7.90 7.52
C PHE A 83 8.68 7.23 6.44
N SER A 84 7.72 6.40 6.83
CA SER A 84 6.82 5.72 5.87
C SER A 84 5.78 6.65 5.27
N LEU A 85 5.30 7.66 6.01
CA LEU A 85 4.32 8.63 5.51
C LEU A 85 4.80 9.39 4.26
N PRO A 86 5.99 10.03 4.21
CA PRO A 86 6.45 10.71 3.01
C PRO A 86 6.66 9.75 1.84
N LEU A 87 7.12 8.52 2.11
CA LEU A 87 7.32 7.49 1.09
C LEU A 87 6.01 7.04 0.45
N THR A 88 4.90 7.02 1.19
CA THR A 88 3.58 6.63 0.66
C THR A 88 2.82 7.79 0.01
N ILE A 89 3.06 9.03 0.45
CA ILE A 89 2.48 10.25 -0.16
C ILE A 89 3.02 10.48 -1.58
N HIS A 90 4.28 10.13 -1.83
CA HIS A 90 4.89 10.31 -3.14
C HIS A 90 4.16 9.52 -4.27
N PRO A 91 3.98 8.19 -4.19
CA PRO A 91 3.25 7.43 -5.20
C PRO A 91 1.75 7.76 -5.23
N SER A 92 1.13 8.12 -4.10
CA SER A 92 -0.29 8.51 -4.09
C SER A 92 -0.49 9.82 -4.85
N ARG A 93 0.40 10.80 -4.68
CA ARG A 93 0.40 12.03 -5.47
C ARG A 93 0.55 11.76 -6.96
N ARG A 94 1.53 10.94 -7.37
CA ARG A 94 1.71 10.55 -8.77
C ARG A 94 0.43 9.95 -9.36
N SER A 95 -0.28 9.14 -8.58
CA SER A 95 -1.54 8.52 -8.99
C SER A 95 -2.67 9.55 -9.20
N VAL A 96 -2.76 10.55 -8.33
CA VAL A 96 -3.74 11.64 -8.46
C VAL A 96 -3.41 12.56 -9.65
N GLU A 97 -2.14 12.89 -9.87
CA GLU A 97 -1.71 13.67 -11.02
C GLU A 97 -2.06 12.97 -12.35
N LEU A 98 -1.81 11.67 -12.45
CA LEU A 98 -2.22 10.84 -13.59
C LEU A 98 -3.73 10.90 -13.86
N LEU A 99 -4.54 10.89 -12.80
CA LEU A 99 -5.99 10.95 -12.89
C LEU A 99 -6.48 12.34 -13.37
N ILE A 100 -5.92 13.42 -12.82
CA ILE A 100 -6.29 14.80 -13.17
C ILE A 100 -5.92 15.09 -14.63
N TYR A 101 -4.69 14.76 -15.02
CA TYR A 101 -4.18 15.07 -16.36
C TYR A 101 -4.53 14.00 -17.41
N HIS A 102 -5.26 12.94 -17.04
CA HIS A 102 -5.62 11.84 -17.94
C HIS A 102 -4.41 11.26 -18.70
N GLY A 103 -3.25 11.20 -18.04
CA GLY A 103 -1.99 10.74 -18.64
C GLY A 103 -1.33 11.69 -19.64
N LYS A 104 -1.79 12.95 -19.76
CA LYS A 104 -1.15 13.97 -20.59
C LYS A 104 -0.14 14.80 -19.77
N PRO A 105 0.98 15.25 -20.36
CA PRO A 105 1.88 16.15 -19.68
C PRO A 105 1.17 17.49 -19.39
N PRO A 106 1.39 18.11 -18.22
CA PRO A 106 0.81 19.39 -17.89
C PRO A 106 1.30 20.46 -18.86
N THR A 107 0.38 21.32 -19.32
CA THR A 107 0.66 22.38 -20.31
C THR A 107 1.18 23.67 -19.69
N CYS A 108 1.17 23.80 -18.35
CA CYS A 108 1.46 25.05 -17.64
C CYS A 108 2.19 24.79 -16.30
N ASP A 109 3.48 25.12 -16.22
CA ASP A 109 4.35 24.85 -15.05
C ASP A 109 3.85 25.47 -13.73
N LYS A 110 3.27 26.69 -13.78
CA LYS A 110 2.73 27.37 -12.58
C LYS A 110 1.44 26.75 -12.06
N ALA A 111 0.59 26.23 -12.96
CA ALA A 111 -0.64 25.54 -12.57
C ALA A 111 -0.30 24.18 -11.95
N GLU A 112 0.70 23.51 -12.51
CA GLU A 112 1.23 22.25 -11.99
C GLU A 112 1.79 22.41 -10.57
N SER A 113 2.69 23.37 -10.33
CA SER A 113 3.26 23.59 -8.98
C SER A 113 2.19 23.88 -7.92
N ARG A 114 1.15 24.64 -8.28
CA ARG A 114 0.00 24.90 -7.39
C ARG A 114 -0.83 23.65 -7.13
N LEU A 115 -1.14 22.86 -8.17
CA LEU A 115 -1.89 21.62 -8.01
C LEU A 115 -1.11 20.61 -7.16
N ARG A 116 0.19 20.49 -7.39
CA ARG A 116 1.11 19.67 -6.59
C ARG A 116 1.04 20.04 -5.12
N PHE A 117 1.15 21.33 -4.80
CA PHE A 117 1.08 21.83 -3.44
C PHE A 117 -0.30 21.59 -2.80
N ILE A 118 -1.38 21.80 -3.55
CA ILE A 118 -2.75 21.55 -3.09
C ILE A 118 -2.95 20.06 -2.80
N THR A 119 -2.57 19.16 -3.71
CA THR A 119 -2.73 17.72 -3.53
C THR A 119 -1.97 17.20 -2.32
N THR A 120 -0.71 17.61 -2.10
CA THR A 120 0.04 17.20 -0.91
C THR A 120 -0.57 17.72 0.37
N THR A 121 -1.04 18.98 0.37
CA THR A 121 -1.67 19.60 1.54
C THR A 121 -2.98 18.89 1.89
N VAL A 122 -3.81 18.58 0.88
CA VAL A 122 -5.06 17.83 1.09
C VAL A 122 -4.78 16.42 1.61
N MET A 123 -3.82 15.69 1.04
CA MET A 123 -3.46 14.35 1.52
C MET A 123 -3.00 14.37 2.98
N LEU A 124 -2.12 15.30 3.36
CA LEU A 124 -1.67 15.45 4.73
C LEU A 124 -2.82 15.83 5.67
N LEU A 125 -3.68 16.75 5.25
CA LEU A 125 -4.84 17.17 6.03
C LEU A 125 -5.80 16.00 6.25
N CYS A 126 -6.07 15.18 5.24
CA CYS A 126 -6.88 13.96 5.39
C CYS A 126 -6.27 12.96 6.39
N VAL A 127 -4.95 12.75 6.35
CA VAL A 127 -4.27 11.87 7.31
C VAL A 127 -4.39 12.41 8.73
N VAL A 128 -4.19 13.72 8.92
CA VAL A 128 -4.31 14.36 10.24
C VAL A 128 -5.74 14.30 10.77
N LEU A 129 -6.73 14.58 9.93
CA LEU A 129 -8.15 14.47 10.32
C LEU A 129 -8.50 13.03 10.71
N LEU A 130 -8.04 12.05 9.94
CA LEU A 130 -8.25 10.64 10.25
C LEU A 130 -7.63 10.28 11.61
N SER A 131 -6.42 10.77 11.91
CA SER A 131 -5.77 10.56 13.21
C SER A 131 -6.59 11.08 14.40
N PHE A 132 -7.38 12.15 14.23
CA PHE A 132 -8.25 12.65 15.31
C PHE A 132 -9.52 11.81 15.49
N VAL A 133 -10.01 11.16 14.43
CA VAL A 133 -11.23 10.36 14.46
C VAL A 133 -10.95 8.92 14.91
N VAL A 134 -9.77 8.40 14.60
CA VAL A 134 -9.41 6.99 14.85
C VAL A 134 -8.98 6.77 16.30
N THR A 135 -9.79 6.00 17.02
CA THR A 135 -9.50 5.56 18.40
C THR A 135 -8.98 4.12 18.48
N SER A 136 -9.14 3.32 17.42
CA SER A 136 -8.70 1.93 17.37
C SER A 136 -8.01 1.60 16.03
N LEU A 137 -6.75 1.18 16.10
CA LEU A 137 -5.97 0.82 14.90
C LEU A 137 -6.50 -0.46 14.21
N GLY A 138 -7.01 -1.41 15.00
CA GLY A 138 -7.53 -2.67 14.49
C GLY A 138 -8.70 -2.48 13.52
N THR A 139 -9.71 -1.69 13.91
CA THR A 139 -10.89 -1.42 13.08
C THR A 139 -10.53 -0.74 11.75
N VAL A 140 -9.56 0.17 11.78
CA VAL A 140 -9.07 0.84 10.57
C VAL A 140 -8.35 -0.14 9.65
N PHE A 141 -7.45 -0.97 10.19
CA PHE A 141 -6.74 -1.96 9.39
C PHE A 141 -7.66 -3.03 8.82
N GLU A 142 -8.71 -3.41 9.55
CA GLU A 142 -9.77 -4.30 9.05
C GLU A 142 -10.55 -3.64 7.91
N PHE A 143 -11.05 -2.41 8.11
CA PHE A 143 -11.84 -1.70 7.12
C PHE A 143 -11.05 -1.42 5.83
N VAL A 144 -9.82 -0.90 5.97
CA VAL A 144 -8.90 -0.67 4.84
C VAL A 144 -8.54 -2.01 4.18
N GLY A 145 -8.29 -3.04 4.97
CA GLY A 145 -8.01 -4.39 4.49
C GLY A 145 -9.15 -4.95 3.63
N LEU A 146 -10.41 -4.73 4.03
CA LEU A 146 -11.58 -5.17 3.29
C LEU A 146 -11.75 -4.39 1.97
N ILE A 147 -11.70 -3.05 2.02
CA ILE A 147 -11.91 -2.23 0.83
C ILE A 147 -10.76 -2.41 -0.17
N CYS A 148 -9.53 -2.16 0.27
CA CYS A 148 -8.36 -2.25 -0.61
C CYS A 148 -8.13 -3.69 -1.04
N GLY A 149 -8.33 -4.65 -0.14
CA GLY A 149 -8.17 -6.05 -0.45
C GLY A 149 -9.14 -6.54 -1.52
N ASN A 150 -10.44 -6.26 -1.35
CA ASN A 150 -11.44 -6.67 -2.34
C ASN A 150 -11.20 -6.00 -3.70
N LEU A 151 -10.87 -4.71 -3.69
CA LEU A 151 -10.59 -3.97 -4.92
C LEU A 151 -9.34 -4.50 -5.66
N LEU A 152 -8.23 -4.69 -4.94
CA LEU A 152 -6.95 -5.06 -5.56
C LEU A 152 -6.90 -6.55 -5.93
N CYS A 153 -7.45 -7.44 -5.11
CA CYS A 153 -7.34 -8.88 -5.34
C CYS A 153 -8.43 -9.43 -6.27
N PHE A 154 -9.62 -8.82 -6.30
CA PHE A 154 -10.72 -9.31 -7.15
C PHE A 154 -11.03 -8.39 -8.32
N VAL A 155 -11.20 -7.08 -8.07
CA VAL A 155 -11.65 -6.16 -9.12
C VAL A 155 -10.53 -5.87 -10.14
N MET A 156 -9.33 -5.57 -9.65
CA MET A 156 -8.20 -5.19 -10.51
C MET A 156 -7.78 -6.28 -11.51
N PRO A 157 -7.51 -7.55 -11.11
CA PRO A 157 -7.16 -8.58 -12.08
C PRO A 157 -8.30 -8.90 -13.03
N SER A 158 -9.56 -8.87 -12.56
CA SER A 158 -10.74 -9.06 -13.42
C SER A 158 -10.85 -7.98 -14.49
N TYR A 159 -10.63 -6.71 -14.11
CA TYR A 159 -10.65 -5.59 -15.04
C TYR A 159 -9.51 -5.69 -16.07
N LEU A 160 -8.29 -6.01 -15.64
CA LEU A 160 -7.16 -6.19 -16.56
C LEU A 160 -7.40 -7.35 -17.52
N TYR A 161 -7.91 -8.48 -17.04
CA TYR A 161 -8.26 -9.63 -17.86
C TYR A 161 -9.25 -9.22 -18.95
N CYS A 162 -10.35 -8.57 -18.58
CA CYS A 162 -11.33 -8.08 -19.55
C CYS A 162 -10.72 -7.12 -20.57
N LYS A 163 -9.86 -6.18 -20.16
CA LYS A 163 -9.24 -5.20 -21.06
C LYS A 163 -8.24 -5.84 -22.03
N VAL A 164 -7.40 -6.76 -21.56
CA VAL A 164 -6.41 -7.46 -22.39
C VAL A 164 -7.11 -8.31 -23.46
N PHE A 165 -8.10 -9.12 -23.08
CA PHE A 165 -8.83 -9.98 -24.04
C PHE A 165 -9.82 -9.20 -24.91
N TYR A 166 -10.36 -8.07 -24.44
CA TYR A 166 -11.14 -7.17 -25.29
C TYR A 166 -10.26 -6.51 -26.36
N SER A 167 -9.06 -6.03 -25.98
CA SER A 167 -8.10 -5.47 -26.92
C SER A 167 -7.71 -6.49 -27.97
N ASP A 168 -7.43 -7.73 -27.57
CA ASP A 168 -6.98 -8.80 -28.48
C ASP A 168 -8.06 -9.17 -29.52
N ARG A 169 -9.34 -9.14 -29.13
CA ARG A 169 -10.47 -9.31 -30.06
C ARG A 169 -10.56 -8.19 -31.11
N HIS A 170 -10.23 -6.94 -30.75
CA HIS A 170 -10.20 -5.83 -31.73
C HIS A 170 -8.99 -5.90 -32.66
N THR A 171 -7.80 -6.32 -32.18
CA THR A 171 -6.62 -6.55 -33.05
C THR A 171 -6.86 -7.69 -34.04
N MET A 172 -7.50 -8.79 -33.60
CA MET A 172 -7.84 -9.92 -34.48
C MET A 172 -8.93 -9.58 -35.51
N ALA A 173 -9.88 -8.71 -35.17
CA ALA A 173 -10.89 -8.23 -36.11
C ALA A 173 -10.31 -7.26 -37.17
N GLY A 174 -9.27 -6.50 -36.83
CA GLY A 174 -8.51 -5.67 -37.78
C GLY A 174 -7.61 -6.48 -38.72
N TRP A 175 -7.06 -7.61 -38.27
CA TRP A 175 -6.25 -8.50 -39.10
C TRP A 175 -7.07 -9.19 -40.19
N LYS A 176 -8.28 -9.69 -39.88
CA LYS A 176 -9.15 -10.39 -40.86
C LYS A 176 -9.72 -9.50 -41.98
N ARG A 177 -9.30 -8.24 -42.08
CA ARG A 177 -9.80 -7.27 -43.06
C ARG A 177 -8.81 -6.99 -44.21
N TRP A 178 -7.73 -7.76 -44.28
CA TRP A 178 -6.77 -7.87 -45.39
C TRP A 178 -6.61 -9.35 -45.76
#